data_AF-D0NQ15-F1
#
_entry.id   AF-D0NQ15-F1
#
_cell.length_a   1.000
_cell.length_b   1.000
_cell.length_c   1.000
_cell.angle_alpha   90.00
_cell.angle_beta   90.00
_cell.angle_gamma   90.00
#
_symmetry.space_group_name_H-M   'P 1'
#
loop_
_entity.id
_entity.type
_entity.pdbx_description
1 polymer ?
#
loop_
_entity_poly.entity_id
_entity_poly.type
_entity_poly.pdbx_seq_one_letter_code
_entity_poly.pdbx_strand_id
1 'polypeptide(L)'
;MLTIAYCLSTFTFDREKFAINLRVFPAGWFEQSASVVADPVQTAVIYKSLKSLRIMSVMDFFSRLGVNGTLCFRLRSVVDLIHNPKKQQSSVYPCGMRTSSLACAPHPECVVKARRWVIVEHGSLTQCPCLTMIDPDIAPKTFAEWQNPTNVTEKVAQLAATGDLQTIQITNRYLAQLPEELRLLHTHSSVSSVG
;
A
#
# COMPACT_ATOMS: atom_id res chain seq x y z
N MET A 1 30.06 13.51 15.78
CA MET A 1 30.74 13.33 17.07
C MET A 1 32.14 13.95 17.09
N LEU A 2 33.00 13.74 16.08
CA LEU A 2 34.32 14.40 15.96
C LEU A 2 34.25 15.94 15.97
N THR A 3 33.29 16.53 15.27
CA THR A 3 33.08 17.99 15.27
C THR A 3 32.70 18.54 16.64
N ILE A 4 31.85 17.82 17.38
CA ILE A 4 31.42 18.24 18.73
C ILE A 4 32.61 18.12 19.70
N ALA A 5 33.38 17.04 19.64
CA ALA A 5 34.57 16.85 20.47
C ALA A 5 35.64 17.91 20.18
N TYR A 6 35.88 18.22 18.90
CA TYR A 6 36.78 19.30 18.48
C TYR A 6 36.29 20.66 18.98
N CYS A 7 35.01 21.00 18.80
CA CYS A 7 34.47 22.26 19.32
C CYS A 7 34.60 22.35 20.85
N LEU A 8 34.35 21.27 21.58
CA LEU A 8 34.50 21.26 23.05
C LEU A 8 35.97 21.36 23.50
N SER A 9 36.92 20.87 22.71
CA SER A 9 38.34 20.93 23.04
C SER A 9 39.00 22.24 22.59
N THR A 10 38.52 22.88 21.52
CA THR A 10 39.15 24.07 20.96
C THR A 10 38.45 25.37 21.32
N PHE A 11 37.14 25.36 21.57
CA PHE A 11 36.42 26.57 22.00
C PHE A 11 36.40 26.66 23.53
N THR A 12 37.40 27.35 24.08
CA THR A 12 37.38 27.81 25.47
C THR A 12 36.80 29.23 25.52
N PHE A 13 35.56 29.35 25.97
CA PHE A 13 34.93 30.66 26.17
C PHE A 13 35.31 31.21 27.55
N ASP A 14 36.14 32.25 27.55
CA ASP A 14 36.60 32.92 28.77
C ASP A 14 35.48 33.78 29.39
N ARG A 15 34.81 33.21 30.39
CA ARG A 15 33.66 33.83 31.06
C ARG A 15 34.03 35.09 31.83
N GLU A 16 35.29 35.22 32.27
CA GLU A 16 35.74 36.39 33.03
C GLU A 16 35.89 37.61 32.12
N LYS A 17 36.51 37.41 30.93
CA LYS A 17 36.57 38.46 29.90
C LYS A 17 35.19 38.87 29.43
N PHE A 18 34.27 37.93 29.28
CA PHE A 18 32.88 38.25 28.92
C PHE A 18 32.16 39.06 30.00
N ALA A 19 32.36 38.73 31.28
CA ALA A 19 31.78 39.48 32.39
C ALA A 19 32.30 40.93 32.47
N ILE A 20 33.58 41.16 32.14
CA ILE A 20 34.14 42.52 32.01
C ILE A 20 33.53 43.24 30.80
N ASN A 21 33.39 42.56 29.67
CA ASN A 21 32.81 43.13 28.46
C ASN A 21 31.35 43.59 28.67
N LEU A 22 30.56 42.84 29.45
CA LEU A 22 29.19 43.20 29.85
C LEU A 22 29.11 44.43 30.76
N ARG A 23 30.20 44.81 31.45
CA ARG A 23 30.26 46.05 32.24
C ARG A 23 30.59 47.27 31.38
N VAL A 24 31.34 47.07 30.31
CA VAL A 24 31.78 48.14 29.39
C VAL A 24 30.74 48.41 28.30
N PHE A 25 30.10 47.35 27.78
CA PHE A 25 29.06 47.44 26.77
C PHE A 25 27.70 47.08 27.37
N PRO A 26 26.69 47.97 27.30
CA PRO A 26 25.35 47.66 27.77
C PRO A 26 24.77 46.48 26.98
N ALA A 27 23.94 45.67 27.65
CA ALA A 27 23.31 44.50 27.04
C ALA A 27 22.59 44.89 25.74
N GLY A 28 22.93 44.23 24.63
CA GLY A 28 22.33 44.49 23.32
C GLY A 28 23.15 45.37 22.37
N TRP A 29 24.22 46.05 22.82
CA TRP A 29 24.99 46.96 21.95
C TRP A 29 25.77 46.23 20.85
N PHE A 30 26.33 45.06 21.17
CA PHE A 30 27.03 44.22 20.20
C PHE A 30 26.03 43.60 19.21
N GLU A 31 24.90 43.09 19.70
CA GLU A 31 23.83 42.51 18.90
C GLU A 31 23.21 43.54 17.95
N GLN A 32 23.03 44.78 18.40
CA GLN A 32 22.58 45.90 17.57
C GLN A 32 23.63 46.24 16.50
N SER A 33 24.89 46.38 16.88
CA SER A 33 25.96 46.72 15.93
C SER A 33 26.16 45.61 14.87
N ALA A 34 26.08 44.35 15.27
CA ALA A 34 26.17 43.21 14.36
C ALA A 34 24.95 43.08 13.44
N SER A 35 23.74 43.39 13.93
CA SER A 35 22.51 43.33 13.13
C SER A 35 22.40 44.44 12.08
N VAL A 36 23.09 45.57 12.26
CA VAL A 36 23.19 46.64 11.25
C VAL A 36 24.03 46.19 10.04
N VAL A 37 25.00 45.28 10.24
CA VAL A 37 25.92 44.82 9.18
C VAL A 37 25.43 43.54 8.49
N ALA A 38 24.62 42.73 9.17
CA ALA A 38 24.13 41.47 8.65
C ALA A 38 22.88 41.65 7.77
N ASP A 39 22.80 40.91 6.66
CA ASP A 39 21.60 40.89 5.81
C ASP A 39 20.40 40.30 6.60
N PRO A 40 19.28 41.05 6.74
CA PRO A 40 18.09 40.58 7.47
C PRO A 40 17.48 39.30 6.87
N VAL A 41 17.65 39.05 5.57
CA VAL A 41 17.07 37.86 4.91
C VAL A 41 17.87 36.61 5.27
N GLN A 42 19.20 36.65 5.11
CA GLN A 42 20.07 35.54 5.48
C GLN A 42 19.98 35.21 6.98
N THR A 43 19.96 36.23 7.84
CA THR A 43 19.85 36.03 9.29
C THR A 43 18.52 35.38 9.66
N ALA A 44 17.40 35.80 9.08
CA ALA A 44 16.10 35.18 9.34
C ALA A 44 16.05 33.70 8.93
N VAL A 45 16.65 33.35 7.78
CA VAL A 45 16.76 31.95 7.33
C VAL A 45 17.62 31.13 8.29
N ILE A 46 18.75 31.68 8.72
CA ILE A 46 19.65 31.04 9.69
C ILE A 46 18.93 30.86 11.03
N TYR A 47 18.28 31.89 11.57
CA TYR A 47 17.53 31.80 12.82
C TYR A 47 16.39 30.80 12.75
N LYS A 48 15.64 30.76 11.63
CA LYS A 48 14.56 29.79 11.42
C LYS A 48 15.08 28.37 11.35
N SER A 49 16.20 28.18 10.65
CA SER A 49 16.88 26.89 10.54
C SER A 49 17.40 26.42 11.90
N LEU A 50 18.13 27.28 12.61
CA LEU A 50 18.64 27.00 13.96
C LEU A 50 17.50 26.73 14.94
N LYS A 51 16.38 27.46 14.86
CA LYS A 51 15.19 27.22 15.70
C LYS A 51 14.52 25.87 15.38
N SER A 52 14.56 25.42 14.14
CA SER A 52 14.07 24.09 13.73
C SER A 52 15.00 22.94 14.16
N LEU A 53 16.30 23.21 14.28
CA LEU A 53 17.31 22.25 14.79
C LEU A 53 17.42 22.25 16.32
N ARG A 54 16.97 23.32 16.99
CA ARG A 54 17.09 23.48 18.43
C ARG A 54 16.14 22.56 19.16
N ILE A 55 16.72 21.61 19.89
CA ILE A 55 16.00 20.80 20.86
C ILE A 55 15.72 21.66 22.08
N MET A 56 14.54 22.27 22.11
CA MET A 56 14.16 23.21 23.16
C MET A 56 13.55 22.54 24.39
N SER A 57 13.00 21.34 24.21
CA SER A 57 12.25 20.63 25.24
C SER A 57 12.66 19.17 25.29
N VAL A 58 12.59 18.61 26.49
CA VAL A 58 12.74 17.17 26.74
C VAL A 58 11.78 16.37 25.86
N MET A 59 10.55 16.87 25.65
CA MET A 59 9.58 16.24 24.77
C MET A 59 10.03 16.27 23.29
N ASP A 60 10.60 17.39 22.81
CA ASP A 60 11.13 17.48 21.43
C ASP A 60 12.32 16.54 21.22
N PHE A 61 13.17 16.38 22.25
CA PHE A 61 14.24 15.39 22.23
C PHE A 61 13.69 13.97 22.06
N PHE A 62 12.73 13.59 22.89
CA PHE A 62 12.12 12.26 22.84
C PHE A 62 11.32 12.03 21.56
N SER A 63 10.62 13.04 21.03
CA SER A 63 9.93 12.94 19.74
C SER A 63 10.90 12.68 18.60
N ARG A 64 12.02 13.41 18.54
CA ARG A 64 13.05 13.22 17.49
C ARG A 64 13.77 11.90 17.64
N LEU A 65 14.10 11.50 18.87
CA LEU A 65 14.68 10.18 19.15
C LEU A 65 13.71 9.06 18.78
N GLY A 66 12.43 9.23 19.07
CA GLY A 66 11.36 8.26 18.78
C GLY A 66 11.10 8.07 17.29
N VAL A 67 11.00 9.16 16.53
CA VAL A 67 10.80 9.09 15.06
C VAL A 67 12.02 8.45 14.39
N ASN A 68 13.23 8.89 14.73
CA ASN A 68 14.46 8.32 14.17
C ASN A 68 14.66 6.86 14.61
N GLY A 69 14.34 6.51 15.86
CA GLY A 69 14.39 5.14 16.37
C GLY A 69 13.41 4.22 15.66
N THR A 70 12.17 4.70 15.43
CA THR A 70 11.15 3.95 14.70
C THR A 70 11.58 3.74 13.24
N LEU A 71 12.10 4.76 12.58
CA LEU A 71 12.62 4.65 11.22
C LEU A 71 13.76 3.63 11.13
N CYS A 72 14.73 3.69 12.05
CA CYS A 72 15.83 2.72 12.13
C CYS A 72 15.34 1.28 12.37
N PHE A 73 14.36 1.09 13.26
CA PHE A 73 13.76 -0.22 13.51
C PHE A 73 13.05 -0.77 12.27
N ARG A 74 12.28 0.06 11.56
CA ARG A 74 11.61 -0.31 10.31
C ARG A 74 12.63 -0.70 9.23
N LEU A 75 13.68 0.09 9.05
CA LEU A 75 14.73 -0.21 8.07
C LEU A 75 15.46 -1.51 8.38
N ARG A 76 15.80 -1.77 9.66
CA ARG A 76 16.37 -3.06 10.07
C ARG A 76 15.42 -4.21 9.79
N SER A 77 14.13 -4.05 10.09
CA SER A 77 13.12 -5.07 9.81
C SER A 77 13.02 -5.37 8.31
N VAL A 78 13.12 -4.35 7.45
CA VAL A 78 13.13 -4.51 5.99
C VAL A 78 14.40 -5.23 5.53
N VAL A 79 15.57 -4.84 6.04
CA VAL A 79 16.85 -5.52 5.72
C VAL A 79 16.82 -6.97 6.16
N ASP A 80 16.30 -7.27 7.35
CA ASP A 80 16.14 -8.64 7.85
C ASP A 80 15.20 -9.46 6.97
N LEU A 81 14.14 -8.83 6.44
CA LEU A 81 13.21 -9.46 5.51
C LEU A 81 13.86 -9.78 4.16
N ILE A 82 14.70 -8.87 3.64
CA ILE A 82 15.44 -9.05 2.38
C ILE A 82 16.53 -10.12 2.53
N HIS A 83 17.25 -10.12 3.67
CA HIS A 83 18.35 -11.05 3.91
C HIS A 83 17.87 -12.47 4.22
N ASN A 84 16.71 -12.61 4.87
CA ASN A 84 16.09 -13.89 5.19
C ASN A 84 14.68 -14.01 4.61
N PRO A 85 14.53 -14.26 3.29
CA PRO A 85 13.23 -14.45 2.65
C PRO A 85 12.46 -15.66 3.20
N LYS A 86 13.12 -16.56 3.94
CA LYS A 86 12.47 -17.68 4.64
C LYS A 86 11.64 -17.23 5.87
N LYS A 87 11.97 -16.11 6.53
CA LYS A 87 11.15 -15.56 7.63
C LYS A 87 9.87 -14.87 7.09
N GLN A 88 9.87 -14.52 5.81
CA GLN A 88 8.73 -14.07 5.02
C GLN A 88 7.84 -15.24 4.53
N GLN A 89 7.99 -16.46 5.04
CA GLN A 89 7.10 -17.58 4.70
C GLN A 89 5.77 -17.55 5.46
N SER A 90 5.53 -16.61 6.38
CA SER A 90 4.15 -16.20 6.67
C SER A 90 3.70 -15.26 5.56
N SER A 91 3.42 -15.89 4.43
CA SER A 91 3.02 -15.29 3.17
C SER A 91 1.96 -14.20 3.36
N VAL A 92 2.33 -12.95 3.09
CA VAL A 92 1.38 -11.84 2.89
C VAL A 92 0.68 -11.96 1.51
N TYR A 93 0.89 -13.05 0.77
CA TYR A 93 -0.11 -13.53 -0.18
C TYR A 93 -1.06 -14.47 0.58
N PRO A 94 -2.36 -14.15 0.72
CA PRO A 94 -3.30 -15.14 1.19
C PRO A 94 -3.19 -16.34 0.25
N CYS A 95 -2.94 -17.53 0.80
CA CYS A 95 -2.87 -18.77 0.02
C CYS A 95 -4.13 -18.89 -0.86
N GLY A 96 -5.26 -18.42 -0.35
CA GLY A 96 -6.54 -18.31 -1.05
C GLY A 96 -6.53 -17.53 -2.37
N MET A 97 -5.60 -16.57 -2.60
CA MET A 97 -5.47 -15.88 -3.89
C MET A 97 -4.73 -16.75 -4.91
N ARG A 98 -3.66 -17.44 -4.48
CA ARG A 98 -2.86 -18.30 -5.36
C ARG A 98 -3.64 -19.58 -5.70
N THR A 99 -4.30 -20.20 -4.72
CA THR A 99 -5.09 -21.41 -4.93
C THR A 99 -6.31 -21.14 -5.80
N SER A 100 -7.06 -20.06 -5.57
CA SER A 100 -8.18 -19.69 -6.45
C SER A 100 -7.71 -19.32 -7.85
N SER A 101 -6.55 -18.66 -7.99
CA SER A 101 -5.99 -18.33 -9.30
C SER A 101 -5.70 -19.57 -10.15
N LEU A 102 -5.17 -20.63 -9.52
CA LEU A 102 -4.86 -21.91 -10.15
C LEU A 102 -6.14 -22.71 -10.46
N ALA A 103 -7.12 -22.72 -9.54
CA ALA A 103 -8.40 -23.43 -9.75
C ALA A 103 -9.18 -22.87 -10.93
N CYS A 104 -9.16 -21.55 -11.09
CA CYS A 104 -9.84 -20.84 -12.16
C CYS A 104 -8.97 -20.59 -13.39
N ALA A 105 -7.79 -21.20 -13.51
CA ALA A 105 -6.95 -21.07 -14.70
C ALA A 105 -7.64 -21.58 -16.00
N PRO A 106 -8.47 -22.65 -15.97
CA PRO A 106 -9.21 -23.11 -17.15
C PRO A 106 -10.37 -22.18 -17.58
N HIS A 107 -10.78 -21.23 -16.73
CA HIS A 107 -11.98 -20.40 -16.89
C HIS A 107 -11.62 -18.91 -17.05
N PRO A 108 -11.20 -18.46 -18.25
CA PRO A 108 -10.81 -17.07 -18.48
C PRO A 108 -11.97 -16.06 -18.36
N GLU A 109 -13.22 -16.50 -18.55
CA GLU A 109 -14.43 -15.72 -18.30
C GLU A 109 -14.61 -15.30 -16.84
N CYS A 110 -13.92 -15.96 -15.91
CA CYS A 110 -13.98 -15.61 -14.50
C CYS A 110 -13.03 -14.45 -14.18
N VAL A 111 -13.54 -13.22 -14.27
CA VAL A 111 -12.77 -11.99 -14.08
C VAL A 111 -12.46 -11.75 -12.61
N VAL A 112 -13.36 -12.11 -11.71
CA VAL A 112 -13.19 -11.95 -10.25
C VAL A 112 -13.32 -13.29 -9.56
N LYS A 113 -12.26 -13.67 -8.83
CA LYS A 113 -12.15 -14.95 -8.09
C LYS A 113 -12.39 -14.70 -6.61
N ALA A 114 -13.09 -15.61 -5.93
CA ALA A 114 -13.29 -15.52 -4.50
C ALA A 114 -11.97 -15.78 -3.77
N ARG A 115 -11.69 -14.96 -2.75
CA ARG A 115 -10.48 -15.12 -1.92
C ARG A 115 -10.77 -16.02 -0.74
N ARG A 116 -11.02 -17.30 -1.01
CA ARG A 116 -11.29 -18.31 0.03
C ARG A 116 -10.11 -19.24 0.23
N TRP A 117 -9.89 -19.64 1.48
CA TRP A 117 -9.01 -20.76 1.80
C TRP A 117 -9.73 -22.05 1.42
N VAL A 118 -9.49 -22.53 0.20
CA VAL A 118 -9.89 -23.87 -0.22
C VAL A 118 -8.78 -24.85 0.12
N ILE A 119 -9.12 -25.95 0.79
CA ILE A 119 -8.19 -27.06 1.04
C ILE A 119 -8.03 -27.77 -0.30
N VAL A 120 -6.89 -27.55 -0.95
CA VAL A 120 -6.55 -28.24 -2.20
C VAL A 120 -5.90 -29.57 -1.80
N GLU A 121 -6.72 -30.61 -1.65
CA GLU A 121 -6.20 -31.98 -1.66
C GLU A 121 -5.57 -32.28 -3.02
N HIS A 122 -4.54 -33.12 -3.02
CA HIS A 122 -3.59 -33.30 -4.12
C HIS A 122 -4.26 -33.42 -5.50
N GLY A 123 -4.27 -32.31 -6.25
CA GLY A 123 -4.62 -32.28 -7.67
C GLY A 123 -6.11 -32.21 -8.04
N SER A 124 -7.05 -32.17 -7.10
CA SER A 124 -8.48 -32.01 -7.41
C SER A 124 -8.90 -30.54 -7.41
N LEU A 125 -8.38 -29.74 -8.35
CA LEU A 125 -8.86 -28.39 -8.65
C LEU A 125 -10.19 -28.45 -9.43
N THR A 126 -11.19 -29.17 -8.92
CA THR A 126 -12.42 -29.45 -9.67
C THR A 126 -13.42 -28.30 -9.63
N GLN A 127 -13.27 -27.35 -8.71
CA GLN A 127 -14.25 -26.29 -8.47
C GLN A 127 -13.57 -24.92 -8.38
N CYS A 128 -13.83 -24.07 -9.39
CA CYS A 128 -13.35 -22.68 -9.45
C CYS A 128 -14.29 -21.75 -8.66
N PRO A 129 -13.84 -21.12 -7.56
CA PRO A 129 -14.67 -20.19 -6.80
C PRO A 129 -14.74 -18.83 -7.50
N CYS A 130 -15.68 -18.68 -8.43
CA CYS A 130 -15.85 -17.48 -9.24
C CYS A 130 -16.89 -16.53 -8.63
N LEU A 131 -16.57 -15.24 -8.51
CA LEU A 131 -17.50 -14.19 -8.06
C LEU A 131 -18.17 -13.48 -9.23
N THR A 132 -17.42 -13.22 -10.30
CA THR A 132 -17.91 -12.47 -11.46
C THR A 132 -17.48 -13.12 -12.76
N MET A 133 -18.46 -13.53 -13.56
CA MET A 133 -18.28 -14.09 -14.89
C MET A 133 -18.66 -13.03 -15.94
N ILE A 134 -17.77 -12.81 -16.91
CA ILE A 134 -18.00 -11.96 -18.07
C ILE A 134 -17.63 -12.76 -19.32
N ASP A 135 -18.62 -13.08 -20.16
CA ASP A 135 -18.43 -13.78 -21.44
C ASP A 135 -19.04 -12.95 -22.58
N PRO A 136 -18.27 -12.02 -23.16
CA PRO A 136 -18.74 -11.20 -24.26
C PRO A 136 -18.30 -11.76 -25.60
N ASP A 137 -19.24 -11.97 -26.52
CA ASP A 137 -18.93 -12.12 -27.95
C ASP A 137 -19.16 -10.78 -28.66
N ILE A 138 -18.11 -9.95 -28.70
CA ILE A 138 -18.17 -8.54 -29.12
C ILE A 138 -18.48 -8.38 -30.62
N ALA A 139 -18.13 -9.37 -31.45
CA ALA A 139 -18.33 -9.32 -32.89
C ALA A 139 -18.41 -10.73 -33.48
N PRO A 140 -19.62 -11.32 -33.60
CA PRO A 140 -19.79 -12.56 -34.34
C PRO A 140 -19.33 -12.34 -35.79
N LYS A 141 -18.49 -13.24 -36.30
CA LYS A 141 -17.85 -13.06 -37.60
C LYS A 141 -18.79 -13.38 -38.75
N THR A 142 -19.83 -14.16 -38.47
CA THR A 142 -20.79 -14.61 -39.48
C THR A 142 -22.24 -14.39 -39.02
N PHE A 143 -23.13 -14.18 -40.00
CA PHE A 143 -24.57 -14.08 -39.74
C PHE A 143 -25.14 -15.36 -39.11
N ALA A 144 -24.59 -16.52 -39.47
CA ALA A 144 -25.00 -17.81 -38.90
C ALA A 144 -24.62 -17.92 -37.40
N GLU A 145 -23.45 -17.43 -37.00
CA GLU A 145 -23.05 -17.34 -35.58
C GLU A 145 -23.92 -16.36 -34.80
N TRP A 146 -24.36 -15.26 -35.42
CA TRP A 146 -25.31 -14.33 -34.80
C TRP A 146 -26.71 -14.94 -34.62
N GLN A 147 -27.19 -15.68 -35.63
CA GLN A 147 -28.50 -16.31 -35.60
C GLN A 147 -28.57 -17.54 -34.68
N ASN A 148 -27.45 -18.23 -34.47
CA ASN A 148 -27.34 -19.35 -33.54
C ASN A 148 -26.17 -19.16 -32.56
N PRO A 149 -26.34 -18.30 -31.53
CA PRO A 149 -25.29 -18.00 -30.58
C PRO A 149 -24.92 -19.20 -29.72
N THR A 150 -23.65 -19.28 -29.30
CA THR A 150 -23.15 -20.40 -28.48
C THR A 150 -23.92 -20.53 -27.17
N ASN A 151 -24.37 -21.74 -26.86
CA ASN A 151 -25.04 -22.05 -25.60
C ASN A 151 -24.02 -22.14 -24.46
N VAL A 152 -24.21 -21.32 -23.42
CA VAL A 152 -23.31 -21.25 -22.25
C VAL A 152 -23.92 -21.82 -20.97
N THR A 153 -25.07 -22.49 -21.05
CA THR A 153 -25.83 -22.97 -19.89
C THR A 153 -25.02 -23.91 -19.00
N GLU A 154 -24.33 -24.90 -19.58
CA GLU A 154 -23.51 -25.86 -18.83
C GLU A 154 -22.32 -25.18 -18.15
N LYS A 155 -21.69 -24.23 -18.85
CA LYS A 155 -20.55 -23.46 -18.35
C LYS A 155 -20.93 -22.60 -17.14
N VAL A 156 -22.09 -21.94 -17.21
CA VAL A 156 -22.64 -21.17 -16.08
C VAL A 156 -22.96 -22.10 -14.91
N ALA A 157 -23.55 -23.28 -15.17
CA ALA A 157 -23.83 -24.26 -14.11
C ALA A 157 -22.56 -24.74 -13.40
N GLN A 158 -21.48 -25.01 -14.14
CA GLN A 158 -20.18 -25.41 -13.57
C GLN A 158 -19.58 -24.34 -12.64
N LEU A 159 -19.63 -23.06 -13.04
CA LEU A 159 -19.12 -21.95 -12.21
C LEU A 159 -20.03 -21.66 -11.01
N ALA A 160 -21.35 -21.79 -11.20
CA ALA A 160 -22.35 -21.63 -10.15
C ALA A 160 -22.34 -22.78 -9.12
N ALA A 161 -21.81 -23.95 -9.45
CA ALA A 161 -21.74 -25.11 -8.56
C ALA A 161 -20.98 -24.82 -7.24
N THR A 162 -20.10 -23.81 -7.23
CA THR A 162 -19.39 -23.37 -6.03
C THR A 162 -20.25 -22.53 -5.08
N GLY A 163 -21.35 -21.96 -5.59
CA GLY A 163 -22.21 -21.04 -4.86
C GLY A 163 -21.60 -19.65 -4.62
N ASP A 164 -20.47 -19.33 -5.24
CA ASP A 164 -19.81 -18.02 -5.05
C ASP A 164 -20.23 -16.99 -6.11
N LEU A 165 -20.92 -17.39 -7.18
CA LEU A 165 -21.18 -16.54 -8.34
C LEU A 165 -22.23 -15.46 -8.04
N GLN A 166 -21.82 -14.18 -8.13
CA GLN A 166 -22.67 -13.02 -7.80
C GLN A 166 -23.06 -12.18 -9.02
N THR A 167 -22.22 -12.14 -10.05
CA THR A 167 -22.44 -11.27 -11.21
C THR A 167 -22.19 -12.04 -12.49
N ILE A 168 -23.16 -11.98 -13.40
CA ILE A 168 -23.12 -12.67 -14.68
C ILE A 168 -23.40 -11.64 -15.77
N GLN A 169 -22.40 -11.37 -16.59
CA GLN A 169 -22.52 -10.55 -17.78
C GLN A 169 -22.28 -11.40 -19.01
N ILE A 170 -23.31 -11.55 -19.82
CA ILE A 170 -23.29 -12.36 -21.04
C ILE A 170 -23.75 -11.47 -22.19
N THR A 171 -22.99 -11.46 -23.28
CA THR A 171 -23.31 -10.66 -24.48
C THR A 171 -23.22 -11.55 -25.71
N ASN A 172 -24.28 -11.55 -26.52
CA ASN A 172 -24.37 -12.38 -27.74
C ASN A 172 -24.15 -13.90 -27.50
N ARG A 173 -24.56 -14.43 -26.33
CA ARG A 173 -24.59 -15.88 -26.06
C ARG A 173 -25.99 -16.34 -25.70
N TYR A 174 -26.25 -17.63 -25.89
CA TYR A 174 -27.52 -18.24 -25.54
C TYR A 174 -27.49 -18.85 -24.13
N LEU A 175 -28.48 -18.50 -23.30
CA LEU A 175 -28.73 -19.13 -22.00
C LEU A 175 -30.15 -19.68 -22.01
N ALA A 176 -30.29 -21.00 -22.12
CA ALA A 176 -31.58 -21.65 -22.33
C ALA A 176 -32.45 -21.65 -21.06
N GLN A 177 -31.82 -21.95 -19.92
CA GLN A 177 -32.46 -22.02 -18.62
C GLN A 177 -31.48 -21.51 -17.57
N LEU A 178 -32.02 -20.79 -16.56
CA LEU A 178 -31.22 -20.39 -15.41
C LEU A 178 -30.95 -21.62 -14.52
N PRO A 179 -29.69 -22.00 -14.25
CA PRO A 179 -29.37 -23.12 -13.38
C PRO A 179 -29.99 -22.97 -11.98
N GLU A 180 -30.43 -24.07 -11.40
CA GLU A 180 -31.04 -24.10 -10.06
C GLU A 180 -30.05 -23.65 -8.96
N GLU A 181 -28.77 -23.86 -9.19
CA GLU A 181 -27.66 -23.42 -8.33
C GLU A 181 -27.68 -21.89 -8.13
N LEU A 182 -28.09 -21.12 -9.15
CA LEU A 182 -28.25 -19.67 -9.05
C LEU A 182 -29.52 -19.24 -8.33
N ARG A 183 -30.57 -20.07 -8.36
CA ARG A 183 -31.84 -19.79 -7.68
C ARG A 183 -31.73 -19.93 -6.17
N LEU A 184 -30.78 -20.74 -5.70
CA LEU A 184 -30.50 -20.96 -4.28
C LEU A 184 -29.61 -19.86 -3.66
N LEU A 185 -29.00 -18.99 -4.47
CA LEU A 185 -28.14 -17.92 -3.98
C LEU A 185 -28.96 -16.73 -3.50
N HIS A 186 -28.97 -16.51 -2.18
CA HIS A 186 -29.62 -15.38 -1.51
C HIS A 186 -29.01 -14.01 -1.84
N THR A 187 -27.84 -13.98 -2.50
CA THR A 187 -27.19 -12.75 -2.96
C THR A 187 -27.80 -12.29 -4.28
N HIS A 188 -28.14 -10.99 -4.36
CA HIS A 188 -28.65 -10.33 -5.55
C HIS A 188 -27.77 -10.60 -6.78
N SER A 189 -28.09 -11.65 -7.52
CA SER A 189 -27.36 -12.03 -8.72
C SER A 189 -27.84 -11.14 -9.85
N SER A 190 -26.97 -10.25 -10.32
CA SER A 190 -27.27 -9.40 -11.46
C SER A 190 -26.90 -10.15 -12.74
N VAL A 191 -27.93 -10.52 -13.51
CA VAL A 191 -27.77 -11.11 -14.84
C VAL A 191 -28.04 -10.01 -15.85
N SER A 192 -26.98 -9.53 -16.51
CA SER A 192 -27.09 -8.59 -17.62
C SER A 192 -26.89 -9.35 -18.91
N SER A 193 -27.97 -9.52 -19.68
CA SER A 193 -27.92 -10.00 -21.05
C SER A 193 -28.08 -8.81 -21.98
N VAL A 194 -27.09 -8.60 -22.84
CA VAL A 194 -27.17 -7.64 -23.94
C VAL A 194 -27.20 -8.48 -25.21
N GLY A 195 -28.34 -8.46 -25.90
CA GLY A 195 -28.58 -9.12 -27.17
C GLY A 195 -28.78 -8.11 -28.30
#